data_AF-A0AAW1AXN3-F1
#
_entry.id   AF-A0AAW1AXN3-F1
#
_cell.length_a   1.000
_cell.length_b   1.000
_cell.length_c   1.000
_cell.angle_alpha   90.00
_cell.angle_beta   90.00
_cell.angle_gamma   90.00
#
_symmetry.space_group_name_H-M   'P 1'
#
loop_
_entity.id
_entity.type
_entity.pdbx_description
1 polymer ?
#
loop_
_entity_poly.entity_id
_entity_poly.type
_entity_poly.pdbx_seq_one_letter_code
_entity_poly.pdbx_strand_id
1 'polypeptide(L)' 'MRSLLVSRLQSLRCFTTSARQMENKVPEFQKIFQADNDLPVHLKRGISDMFMYRATMLLAAGATSYAVYCIYDLGKIKKH' A
#
# COMPACT_ATOMS: atom_id res chain seq x y z
N MET A 1 -11.33 -51.67 -14.54
CA MET A 1 -10.88 -50.39 -15.17
C MET A 1 -11.50 -49.13 -14.56
N ARG A 2 -12.57 -49.19 -13.75
CA ARG A 2 -13.18 -48.01 -13.12
C ARG A 2 -12.49 -47.54 -11.82
N SER A 3 -11.91 -48.44 -11.04
CA SER A 3 -11.25 -48.11 -9.77
C SER A 3 -9.99 -47.25 -9.94
N LEU A 4 -9.28 -47.40 -11.07
CA LEU A 4 -8.07 -46.63 -11.40
C LEU A 4 -8.39 -45.17 -11.79
N LEU A 5 -9.58 -44.91 -12.34
CA LEU A 5 -10.02 -43.54 -12.65
C LEU A 5 -10.46 -42.81 -11.38
N VAL A 6 -11.09 -43.52 -10.45
CA VAL A 6 -11.50 -42.98 -9.15
C VAL A 6 -10.28 -42.60 -8.30
N SER A 7 -9.23 -43.44 -8.27
CA SER A 7 -7.99 -43.13 -7.55
C SER A 7 -7.20 -41.98 -8.19
N ARG A 8 -7.20 -41.84 -9.52
CA ARG A 8 -6.64 -40.68 -10.23
C ARG A 8 -7.36 -39.37 -9.88
N LEU A 9 -8.70 -39.38 -9.86
CA LEU A 9 -9.51 -38.23 -9.48
C LEU A 9 -9.32 -37.84 -8.01
N GLN A 10 -9.15 -38.82 -7.12
CA GLN A 10 -8.82 -38.58 -5.71
C GLN A 10 -7.41 -37.99 -5.54
N SER A 11 -6.41 -38.46 -6.30
CA SER A 11 -5.05 -37.90 -6.27
C SER A 11 -4.97 -36.45 -6.78
N LEU A 12 -5.87 -36.06 -7.69
CA LEU A 12 -5.98 -34.68 -8.18
C LEU A 12 -6.67 -33.75 -7.18
N ARG A 13 -7.43 -34.27 -6.21
CA ARG A 13 -8.03 -33.51 -5.12
C ARG A 13 -7.06 -33.24 -3.95
N CYS A 14 -5.91 -33.90 -3.89
CA CYS A 14 -4.92 -33.65 -2.83
C CYS A 14 -4.10 -32.37 -3.03
N PHE A 15 -4.26 -31.69 -4.16
CA PHE A 15 -3.66 -30.37 -4.40
C PHE A 15 -4.66 -29.22 -4.22
N THR A 16 -5.73 -29.39 -3.43
CA THR A 16 -6.40 -28.21 -2.88
C THR A 16 -5.46 -27.60 -1.88
N THR A 17 -4.68 -26.63 -2.34
CA THR A 17 -3.86 -25.79 -1.48
C THR A 17 -4.73 -25.35 -0.31
N SER A 18 -4.33 -25.72 0.91
CA SER A 18 -4.67 -24.97 2.12
C SER A 18 -4.01 -23.58 2.04
N ALA A 19 -4.24 -22.87 0.94
CA ALA A 19 -3.89 -21.48 0.76
C ALA A 19 -5.02 -20.73 1.44
N ARG A 20 -4.85 -20.51 2.75
CA ARG A 20 -5.58 -19.59 3.62
C ARG A 20 -6.68 -18.85 2.86
N GLN A 21 -7.93 -19.31 2.99
CA GLN A 21 -9.08 -18.69 2.35
C GLN A 21 -9.33 -17.35 3.06
N MET A 22 -8.56 -16.32 2.70
CA MET A 22 -8.76 -14.94 3.16
C MET A 22 -10.18 -14.55 2.75
N GLU A 23 -10.96 -14.04 3.70
CA GLU A 23 -12.30 -13.55 3.39
C GLU A 23 -12.23 -12.44 2.35
N ASN A 24 -13.20 -12.41 1.44
CA ASN A 24 -13.31 -11.33 0.47
C ASN A 24 -13.71 -10.02 1.17
N LYS A 25 -12.76 -9.08 1.27
CA LYS A 25 -12.97 -7.75 1.85
C LYS A 25 -13.29 -6.67 0.82
N VAL A 26 -13.40 -7.00 -0.47
CA VAL A 26 -13.73 -6.02 -1.54
C VAL A 26 -15.02 -5.25 -1.26
N PRO A 27 -16.13 -5.87 -0.80
CA PRO A 27 -17.35 -5.12 -0.52
C PRO A 27 -17.20 -4.11 0.62
N GLU A 28 -16.33 -4.39 1.60
CA GLU A 28 -16.06 -3.48 2.71
C GLU A 28 -15.30 -2.25 2.23
N PHE A 29 -14.24 -2.44 1.44
CA PHE A 29 -13.47 -1.33 0.87
C PHE A 29 -14.27 -0.54 -0.16
N GLN A 30 -15.10 -1.19 -0.99
CA GLN A 30 -15.99 -0.48 -1.91
C GLN A 30 -16.93 0.47 -1.18
N LYS A 31 -17.52 0.06 -0.05
CA LYS A 31 -18.35 0.96 0.78
C LYS A 31 -17.56 2.18 1.28
N ILE A 32 -16.32 1.98 1.74
CA ILE A 32 -15.47 3.07 2.24
C ILE A 32 -15.14 4.07 1.12
N PHE A 33 -14.71 3.57 -0.05
CA PHE A 33 -14.27 4.42 -1.15
C PHE A 33 -15.42 5.06 -1.95
N GLN A 34 -16.61 4.44 -1.94
CA GLN A 34 -17.81 4.97 -2.60
C GLN A 34 -18.71 5.79 -1.67
N ALA A 35 -18.38 5.91 -0.38
CA ALA A 35 -19.14 6.74 0.55
C ALA A 35 -19.13 8.21 0.10
N ASP A 36 -20.30 8.85 0.08
CA ASP A 36 -20.49 10.21 -0.42
C ASP A 36 -20.15 11.26 0.66
N ASN A 37 -18.87 11.32 1.03
CA ASN A 37 -18.37 12.12 2.16
C ASN A 37 -17.51 13.32 1.74
N ASP A 38 -17.57 13.77 0.48
CA ASP A 38 -16.75 14.86 -0.13
C ASP A 38 -15.22 14.74 0.02
N LEU A 39 -14.71 13.69 0.65
CA LEU A 39 -13.29 13.46 0.86
C LEU A 39 -12.61 13.03 -0.44
N PRO A 40 -11.43 13.60 -0.76
CA PRO A 40 -10.64 13.18 -1.90
C PRO A 40 -10.09 11.77 -1.69
N VAL A 41 -9.83 11.05 -2.80
CA VAL A 41 -9.43 9.62 -2.78
C VAL A 41 -8.22 9.32 -1.91
N HIS A 42 -7.26 10.24 -1.79
CA HIS A 42 -6.02 10.08 -1.01
C HIS A 42 -6.19 10.32 0.50
N LEU A 43 -7.38 10.71 0.96
CA LEU A 43 -7.74 10.81 2.39
C LEU A 43 -8.95 9.93 2.73
N LYS A 44 -9.44 9.14 1.76
CA LYS A 44 -10.73 8.45 1.83
C LYS A 44 -10.77 7.35 2.88
N ARG A 45 -9.61 6.79 3.25
CA ARG A 45 -9.52 5.73 4.28
C ARG A 45 -9.49 6.30 5.70
N GLY A 46 -9.33 7.61 5.89
CA GLY A 46 -9.41 8.30 7.18
C GLY A 46 -8.05 8.67 7.80
N ILE A 47 -7.92 8.47 9.12
CA ILE A 47 -6.81 9.01 9.94
C ILE A 47 -5.44 8.52 9.47
N SER A 48 -5.33 7.26 9.03
CA SER A 48 -4.07 6.69 8.53
C SER A 48 -3.54 7.47 7.33
N ASP A 49 -4.42 7.80 6.39
CA ASP A 49 -4.07 8.50 5.17
C ASP A 49 -3.67 9.94 5.48
N MET A 50 -4.38 10.61 6.39
CA MET A 50 -4.03 11.96 6.83
C MET A 50 -2.68 12.01 7.55
N PHE A 51 -2.39 11.04 8.42
CA PHE A 51 -1.10 10.95 9.09
C PHE A 51 0.03 10.73 8.07
N MET A 52 -0.15 9.77 7.14
CA MET A 52 0.85 9.47 6.13
C MET A 52 1.09 10.66 5.19
N TYR A 53 0.04 11.33 4.74
CA TYR A 53 0.14 12.55 3.93
C TYR A 53 0.94 13.65 4.64
N ARG A 54 0.61 13.93 5.90
CA ARG A 54 1.32 14.97 6.69
C ARG A 54 2.78 14.61 6.91
N ALA A 55 3.06 13.35 7.24
CA ALA A 55 4.43 12.88 7.41
C ALA A 55 5.25 13.05 6.12
N THR A 56 4.70 12.63 4.97
CA THR A 56 5.37 12.78 3.67
C THR A 56 5.60 14.25 3.33
N MET A 57 4.61 15.12 3.55
CA MET A 57 4.74 16.56 3.30
C MET A 57 5.81 17.21 4.18
N LEU A 58 5.86 16.87 5.47
CA LEU A 58 6.88 17.38 6.39
C LEU A 58 8.28 16.94 5.97
N LEU A 59 8.44 15.66 5.62
CA LEU A 59 9.72 15.12 5.14
C LEU A 59 10.16 15.79 3.85
N ALA A 60 9.25 15.97 2.87
CA ALA A 60 9.57 16.61 1.60
C ALA A 60 9.96 18.09 1.78
N ALA A 61 9.20 18.84 2.58
CA ALA A 61 9.51 20.23 2.89
C ALA A 61 10.85 20.36 3.63
N GLY A 62 11.11 19.49 4.62
CA GLY A 62 12.37 19.45 5.35
C GLY A 62 13.57 19.07 4.48
N ALA A 63 13.39 18.08 3.59
CA ALA A 63 14.44 17.69 2.64
C ALA A 63 14.76 18.83 1.66
N THR A 64 13.73 19.53 1.18
CA THR A 64 13.89 20.67 0.26
C THR A 64 14.63 21.82 0.95
N SER A 65 14.25 22.17 2.18
CA SER A 65 14.93 23.24 2.92
C SER A 65 16.39 22.87 3.24
N TYR A 66 16.65 21.62 3.59
CA TYR A 66 18.00 21.11 3.79
C TYR A 66 18.84 21.16 2.50
N ALA A 67 18.27 20.75 1.36
CA ALA A 67 18.95 20.83 0.08
C ALA A 67 19.33 22.27 -0.28
N VAL A 68 18.45 23.24 -0.05
CA VAL A 68 18.75 24.68 -0.23
C VAL A 68 19.88 25.14 0.69
N TYR A 69 19.87 24.71 1.96
CA TYR A 69 20.97 25.00 2.89
C TYR A 69 22.31 24.43 2.39
N CYS A 70 22.32 23.19 1.90
CA CYS A 70 23.52 22.57 1.33
C CYS A 70 24.04 23.35 0.12
N ILE A 71 23.15 23.75 -0.80
CA ILE A 71 23.54 24.55 -1.97
C ILE A 71 24.13 25.90 -1.54
N TYR A 72 23.53 26.55 -0.54
CA TYR A 72 24.04 27.80 0.01
C TYR A 72 25.44 27.64 0.62
N ASP A 73 25.66 26.59 1.41
CA ASP A 73 26.95 26.33 2.04
C ASP A 73 28.04 25.99 1.00
N LEU A 74 27.70 25.20 -0.02
CA LEU A 74 28.60 24.90 -1.14
C LEU A 74 28.94 26.14 -1.99
N GLY A 75 27.99 27.07 -2.14
CA GLY A 75 28.19 28.30 -2.90
C GLY A 75 29.08 29.33 -2.20
N LYS A 76 29.38 29.15 -0.91
CA LYS A 76 30.29 30.04 -0.19
C LYS A 76 31.73 29.83 -0.67
N ILE A 77 32.33 30.87 -1.22
CA ILE A 77 33.76 30.89 -1.51
C ILE A 77 34.52 30.86 -0.18
N LYS A 78 35.17 29.72 0.10
CA LYS A 78 36.03 29.57 1.28
C LYS A 78 37.28 30.41 1.07
N LYS A 79 37.41 31.53 1.79
CA LYS A 79 38.68 32.27 1.83
C LYS A 79 39.69 31.43 2.62
N HIS A 80 40.80 31.10 1.96
CA HIS A 80 42.00 30.55 2.58
C HIS A 80 42.70 31.61 3.45
#